data_AF-A0A1B8CZU8-F1
#
_entry.id   AF-A0A1B8CZU8-F1
#
_cell.length_a   1.000
_cell.length_b   1.000
_cell.length_c   1.000
_cell.angle_alpha   90.00
_cell.angle_beta   90.00
_cell.angle_gamma   90.00
#
_symmetry.space_group_name_H-M   'P 1'
#
loop_
_entity.id
_entity.type
_entity.pdbx_description
1 polymer ?
#
loop_
_entity_poly.entity_id
_entity_poly.type
_entity_poly.pdbx_seq_one_letter_code
_entity_poly.pdbx_strand_id
1 'polypeptide(L)'
;MDQYVDFWNLMAYDYVWSGSPQTGHQANLFPANDSSTPFDTLTAVNYYISKGVAPQNIVLGIPIYGRAFDSTTGARSPFVGVGQGTWEPGIYDFKELPLIGAKEQFDSKLG
;
A
#
# COMPACT_ATOMS: atom_id res chain seq x y z
N MET A 1 -23.36 -5.26 9.10
CA MET A 1 -23.02 -5.49 7.68
C MET A 1 -22.66 -6.95 7.46
N ASP A 2 -21.81 -7.54 8.31
CA ASP A 2 -21.31 -8.91 8.15
C ASP A 2 -22.39 -9.97 7.87
N GLN A 3 -23.51 -9.95 8.60
CA GLN A 3 -24.64 -10.88 8.39
C GLN A 3 -25.31 -10.83 6.99
N TYR A 4 -24.96 -9.86 6.14
CA TYR A 4 -25.56 -9.64 4.83
C TYR A 4 -24.57 -9.86 3.67
N VAL A 5 -23.33 -10.26 3.95
CA VAL A 5 -22.29 -10.48 2.95
C VAL A 5 -21.62 -11.83 3.16
N ASP A 6 -21.13 -12.46 2.09
CA ASP A 6 -20.40 -13.73 2.18
C ASP A 6 -18.97 -13.53 2.70
N PHE A 7 -18.31 -12.46 2.25
CA PHE A 7 -16.96 -12.09 2.65
C PHE A 7 -16.68 -10.61 2.35
N TRP A 8 -15.58 -10.11 2.89
CA TRP A 8 -15.10 -8.74 2.78
C TRP A 8 -13.84 -8.69 1.95
N ASN A 9 -13.88 -8.02 0.81
CA ASN A 9 -12.66 -7.68 0.06
C ASN A 9 -12.01 -6.45 0.72
N LEU A 10 -11.03 -6.69 1.58
CA LEU A 10 -10.29 -5.61 2.23
C LEU A 10 -9.30 -5.00 1.24
N MET A 11 -9.51 -3.74 0.86
CA MET A 11 -8.61 -2.99 0.00
C MET A 11 -7.37 -2.54 0.78
N ALA A 12 -6.44 -3.47 1.04
CA ALA A 12 -5.23 -3.26 1.83
C ALA A 12 -4.09 -2.65 0.99
N TYR A 13 -4.42 -1.57 0.27
CA TYR A 13 -3.52 -0.85 -0.63
C TYR A 13 -3.91 0.63 -0.71
N ASP A 14 -3.16 1.43 -1.47
CA ASP A 14 -3.34 2.89 -1.60
C ASP A 14 -3.12 3.69 -0.31
N TYR A 15 -2.26 3.19 0.60
CA TYR A 15 -1.93 3.87 1.85
C TYR A 15 -1.15 5.18 1.67
N VAL A 16 -0.45 5.31 0.56
CA VAL A 16 0.19 6.55 0.12
C VAL A 16 -0.13 6.82 -1.34
N TRP A 17 -0.20 8.09 -1.72
CA TRP A 17 -0.53 8.53 -3.08
C TRP A 17 0.09 9.91 -3.36
N SER A 18 -0.20 10.48 -4.52
CA SER A 18 0.31 11.78 -4.97
C SER A 18 -0.01 12.97 -4.04
N GLY A 19 -1.02 12.85 -3.18
CA GLY A 19 -1.39 13.85 -2.18
C GLY A 19 -0.85 13.58 -0.78
N SER A 20 -0.07 12.50 -0.59
CA SER A 20 0.59 12.24 0.69
C SER A 20 1.69 13.27 0.95
N PRO A 21 1.97 13.63 2.21
CA PRO A 21 3.00 14.63 2.54
C PRO A 21 4.42 14.11 2.28
N GLN A 22 4.62 12.79 2.31
CA GLN A 22 5.89 12.11 2.13
C GLN A 22 5.65 10.78 1.41
N THR A 23 6.73 10.22 0.86
CA THR A 23 6.74 8.88 0.28
C THR A 23 6.64 7.79 1.35
N GLY A 24 6.07 6.65 0.98
CA GLY A 24 5.90 5.52 1.90
C GLY A 24 5.50 4.23 1.19
N HIS A 25 5.06 3.25 1.98
CA HIS A 25 4.63 1.94 1.50
C HIS A 25 3.12 1.97 1.25
N GLN A 26 2.70 1.57 0.04
CA GLN A 26 1.28 1.64 -0.33
C GLN A 26 0.42 0.49 0.22
N ALA A 27 1.05 -0.61 0.68
CA ALA A 27 0.36 -1.86 1.03
C ALA A 27 1.14 -2.69 2.08
N ASN A 28 1.78 -2.04 3.05
CA ASN A 28 2.51 -2.74 4.11
C ASN A 28 1.58 -3.54 5.04
N LEU A 29 2.06 -4.68 5.53
CA LEU A 29 1.32 -5.48 6.50
C LEU A 29 1.43 -4.89 7.91
N PHE A 30 2.64 -4.50 8.30
CA PHE A 30 2.95 -4.04 9.64
C PHE A 30 3.35 -2.56 9.65
N PRO A 31 3.16 -1.84 10.78
CA PRO A 31 3.61 -0.47 10.92
C PRO A 31 5.13 -0.39 11.19
N ALA A 32 5.80 0.59 10.57
CA ALA A 32 7.19 0.94 10.83
C ALA A 32 7.38 1.80 12.10
N ASN A 33 6.28 2.30 12.68
CA ASN A 33 6.27 3.35 13.72
C ASN A 33 6.94 4.67 13.28
N ASP A 34 6.87 4.99 11.99
CA ASP A 34 7.31 6.26 11.43
C ASP A 34 6.39 6.67 10.26
N SER A 35 6.74 7.75 9.54
CA SER A 35 5.92 8.30 8.46
C SER A 35 5.89 7.49 7.17
N SER A 36 6.68 6.40 7.04
CA SER A 36 6.68 5.55 5.84
C SER A 36 5.43 4.68 5.74
N THR A 37 4.79 4.41 6.87
CA THR A 37 3.60 3.58 6.98
C THR A 37 2.51 4.34 7.72
N PRO A 38 1.91 5.38 7.09
CA PRO A 38 0.81 6.12 7.72
C PRO A 38 -0.43 5.23 7.98
N PHE A 39 -0.55 4.12 7.26
CA PHE A 39 -1.52 3.06 7.47
C PHE A 39 -0.82 1.70 7.46
N ASP A 40 -1.47 0.67 7.99
CA ASP A 40 -1.01 -0.71 7.95
C ASP A 40 -2.19 -1.70 7.93
N THR A 41 -1.96 -2.86 7.30
CA THR A 41 -3.00 -3.89 7.12
C THR A 41 -3.39 -4.54 8.44
N LEU A 42 -2.42 -4.80 9.32
CA LEU A 42 -2.65 -5.49 10.59
C LEU A 42 -3.67 -4.73 11.46
N THR A 43 -3.53 -3.41 11.56
CA THR A 43 -4.46 -2.54 12.30
C THR A 43 -5.88 -2.64 11.71
N ALA A 44 -6.01 -2.60 10.38
CA ALA A 44 -7.31 -2.73 9.71
C ALA A 44 -7.94 -4.10 9.98
N VAL A 45 -7.19 -5.20 9.79
CA VAL A 45 -7.68 -6.57 10.03
C VAL A 45 -8.12 -6.75 11.48
N ASN A 46 -7.31 -6.31 12.45
CA ASN A 46 -7.65 -6.38 13.86
C ASN A 46 -8.91 -5.57 14.20
N TYR A 47 -9.11 -4.42 13.55
CA TYR A 47 -10.34 -3.65 13.70
C TYR A 47 -11.56 -4.46 13.25
N TYR A 48 -11.56 -5.04 12.05
CA TYR A 48 -12.69 -5.87 11.57
C TYR A 48 -12.99 -7.05 12.50
N ILE A 49 -11.94 -7.76 12.95
CA ILE A 49 -12.09 -8.88 13.89
C ILE A 49 -12.69 -8.41 15.22
N SER A 50 -12.21 -7.27 15.76
CA SER A 50 -12.77 -6.69 16.99
C SER A 50 -14.23 -6.26 16.87
N LYS A 51 -14.72 -6.06 15.63
CA LYS A 51 -16.13 -5.77 15.32
C LYS A 51 -16.96 -7.03 15.04
N GLY A 52 -16.37 -8.21 15.21
CA GLY A 52 -17.07 -9.50 15.10
C GLY A 52 -17.01 -10.14 13.72
N VAL A 53 -16.25 -9.57 12.77
CA VAL A 53 -16.03 -10.22 11.46
C VAL A 53 -15.09 -11.41 11.65
N ALA A 54 -15.53 -12.60 11.25
CA ALA A 54 -14.71 -13.79 11.36
C ALA A 54 -13.48 -13.69 10.42
N PRO A 55 -12.26 -14.03 10.86
CA PRO A 55 -11.05 -13.87 10.06
C PRO A 55 -11.12 -14.54 8.68
N GLN A 56 -11.76 -15.72 8.57
CA GLN A 56 -11.92 -16.43 7.31
C GLN A 56 -12.84 -15.73 6.29
N ASN A 57 -13.62 -14.72 6.72
CA ASN A 57 -14.46 -13.91 5.85
C ASN A 57 -13.73 -12.66 5.34
N ILE A 58 -12.47 -12.42 5.72
CA ILE A 58 -11.69 -11.27 5.27
C ILE A 58 -10.76 -11.73 4.15
N VAL A 59 -11.05 -11.33 2.92
CA VAL A 59 -10.19 -11.53 1.76
C VAL A 59 -9.22 -10.36 1.67
N LEU A 60 -7.92 -10.65 1.79
CA LEU A 60 -6.88 -9.64 1.73
C LEU A 60 -6.60 -9.23 0.27
N GLY A 61 -6.98 -8.01 -0.09
CA GLY A 61 -6.66 -7.44 -1.40
C GLY A 61 -5.19 -7.05 -1.50
N ILE A 62 -4.57 -7.35 -2.64
CA ILE A 62 -3.15 -7.05 -2.93
C ILE A 62 -3.09 -6.24 -4.23
N PRO A 63 -2.31 -5.14 -4.28
CA PRO A 63 -2.24 -4.33 -5.49
C PRO A 63 -1.42 -5.04 -6.57
N ILE A 64 -1.91 -5.02 -7.81
CA ILE A 64 -1.19 -5.51 -9.00
C ILE A 64 -0.61 -4.30 -9.76
N TYR A 65 -0.19 -3.28 -9.02
CA TYR A 65 0.41 -2.04 -9.51
C TYR A 65 1.33 -1.42 -8.45
N GLY A 66 2.28 -0.61 -8.91
CA GLY A 66 3.15 0.21 -8.08
C GLY A 66 2.74 1.68 -8.09
N ARG A 67 2.89 2.36 -6.95
CA ARG A 67 2.81 3.83 -6.88
C ARG A 67 4.20 4.44 -6.91
N ALA A 68 4.41 5.39 -7.82
CA ALA A 68 5.69 6.04 -8.03
C ALA A 68 5.75 7.43 -7.37
N PHE A 69 6.96 7.80 -6.97
CA PHE A 69 7.27 9.11 -6.40
C PHE A 69 8.61 9.58 -7.00
N ASP A 70 8.62 10.76 -7.62
CA ASP A 70 9.81 11.32 -8.26
C ASP A 70 10.56 12.26 -7.32
N SER A 71 11.84 12.49 -7.62
CA SER A 71 12.67 13.48 -6.90
C SER A 71 12.66 13.30 -5.38
N THR A 72 12.78 12.06 -4.93
CA THR A 72 12.77 11.66 -3.52
C THR A 72 14.04 10.88 -3.17
N THR A 73 14.43 10.89 -1.90
CA THR A 73 15.59 10.13 -1.39
C THR A 73 15.24 8.72 -0.90
N GLY A 74 13.96 8.33 -0.94
CA GLY A 74 13.44 7.06 -0.44
C GLY A 74 12.23 7.27 0.45
N ALA A 75 11.76 6.22 1.14
CA ALA A 75 10.63 6.33 2.06
C ALA A 75 10.85 7.39 3.15
N ARG A 76 9.76 8.01 3.66
CA ARG A 76 9.77 9.07 4.70
C ARG A 76 10.36 10.40 4.23
N SER A 77 10.50 10.55 2.92
CA SER A 77 11.11 11.75 2.34
C SER A 77 10.05 12.53 1.57
N PRO A 78 10.19 13.86 1.47
CA PRO A 78 9.46 14.63 0.47
C PRO A 78 9.74 14.09 -0.94
N PHE A 79 8.85 14.43 -1.86
CA PHE A 79 8.96 14.10 -3.28
C PHE A 79 8.45 15.29 -4.11
N VAL A 80 8.81 15.33 -5.39
CA VAL A 80 8.33 16.34 -6.33
C VAL A 80 7.80 15.63 -7.56
N GLY A 81 6.47 15.50 -7.60
CA GLY A 81 5.77 14.78 -8.67
C GLY A 81 5.75 13.27 -8.50
N VAL A 82 4.92 12.61 -9.28
CA VAL A 82 4.79 11.14 -9.30
C VAL A 82 5.20 10.54 -10.64
N GLY A 83 5.72 11.38 -11.54
CA GLY A 83 6.11 10.98 -12.88
C GLY A 83 4.92 10.62 -13.77
N GLN A 84 5.23 9.88 -14.83
CA GLN A 84 4.24 9.25 -15.70
C GLN A 84 3.64 8.01 -15.01
N GLY A 85 3.00 7.16 -15.78
CA GLY A 85 2.64 5.81 -15.37
C GLY A 85 2.31 4.99 -16.59
N THR A 86 1.86 3.74 -16.41
CA THR A 86 1.47 2.89 -17.54
C THR A 86 0.22 3.45 -18.23
N TRP A 87 -0.76 3.87 -17.43
CA TRP A 87 -2.05 4.40 -17.90
C TRP A 87 -2.44 5.70 -17.21
N GLU A 88 -2.07 5.86 -15.94
CA GLU A 88 -2.35 7.03 -15.12
C GLU A 88 -1.06 7.55 -14.45
N PRO A 89 -0.88 8.87 -14.30
CA PRO A 89 0.30 9.43 -13.66
C PRO A 89 0.53 8.85 -12.25
N GLY A 90 1.75 8.41 -11.98
CA GLY A 90 2.15 7.83 -10.70
C GLY A 90 1.77 6.38 -10.48
N ILE A 91 1.18 5.69 -11.47
CA ILE A 91 0.74 4.29 -11.34
C ILE A 91 1.34 3.44 -12.45
N TYR A 92 2.07 2.40 -12.07
CA TYR A 92 2.67 1.44 -13.00
C TYR A 92 2.05 0.06 -12.81
N ASP A 93 1.65 -0.60 -13.90
CA ASP A 93 1.23 -2.00 -13.87
C ASP A 93 2.39 -2.86 -13.32
N PHE A 94 2.09 -3.86 -12.48
CA PHE A 94 3.12 -4.72 -11.89
C PHE A 94 4.01 -5.40 -12.95
N LYS A 95 3.45 -5.78 -14.10
CA LYS A 95 4.19 -6.42 -15.22
C LYS A 95 5.27 -5.52 -15.85
N GLU A 96 5.21 -4.21 -15.64
CA GLU A 96 6.19 -3.24 -16.14
C GLU A 96 7.30 -2.96 -15.10
N LEU A 97 7.16 -3.51 -13.89
CA LEU A 97 8.10 -3.33 -12.79
C LEU A 97 9.03 -4.56 -12.66
N PRO A 98 10.29 -4.34 -12.21
CA PRO A 98 10.92 -3.05 -11.95
C PRO A 98 11.29 -2.31 -13.25
N LEU A 99 11.26 -0.97 -13.22
CA LEU A 99 11.69 -0.16 -14.35
C LEU A 99 13.19 -0.37 -14.66
N ILE A 100 13.60 -0.16 -15.91
CA ILE A 100 15.00 -0.29 -16.34
C ILE A 100 15.90 0.61 -15.49
N GLY A 101 16.91 0.01 -14.85
CA GLY A 101 17.85 0.71 -13.98
C GLY A 101 17.39 0.86 -12.51
N ALA A 102 16.14 0.52 -12.20
CA ALA A 102 15.68 0.44 -10.83
C ALA A 102 16.16 -0.86 -10.17
N LYS A 103 16.31 -0.83 -8.84
CA LYS A 103 16.65 -1.99 -8.02
C LYS A 103 15.58 -2.17 -6.96
N GLU A 104 15.04 -3.38 -6.87
CA GLU A 104 14.11 -3.74 -5.81
C GLU A 104 14.81 -3.72 -4.43
N GLN A 105 14.09 -3.21 -3.44
CA GLN A 105 14.48 -3.22 -2.05
C GLN A 105 13.33 -3.78 -1.22
N PHE A 106 13.68 -4.56 -0.19
CA PHE A 106 12.71 -5.22 0.68
C PHE A 106 12.96 -4.80 2.14
N ASP A 107 11.91 -4.32 2.80
CA ASP A 107 11.94 -4.05 4.24
C ASP A 107 11.22 -5.20 4.97
N SER A 108 12.00 -6.12 5.53
CA SER A 108 11.48 -7.31 6.20
C SER A 108 10.69 -7.03 7.48
N LYS A 109 10.69 -5.79 7.98
CA LYS A 109 9.89 -5.42 9.16
C LYS A 109 8.44 -5.14 8.82
N LEU A 110 8.14 -4.87 7.54
CA LEU A 110 6.83 -4.40 7.09
C LEU A 110 5.96 -5.50 6.50
N GLY A 111 6.49 -6.72 6.37
CA GLY A 111 5.83 -7.88 5.77
C GLY A 111 6.61 -8.41 4.58
#